data_AF-A0A7Y9HUA8-F1
#
_entry.id   AF-A0A7Y9HUA8-F1
#
_cell.length_a   1.000
_cell.length_b   1.000
_cell.length_c   1.000
_cell.angle_alpha   90.00
_cell.angle_beta   90.00
_cell.angle_gamma   90.00
#
_symmetry.space_group_name_H-M   'P 1'
#
loop_
_entity.id
_entity.type
_entity.pdbx_description
1 polymer ?
#
loop_
_entity_poly.entity_id
_entity_poly.type
_entity_poly.pdbx_seq_one_letter_code
_entity_poly.pdbx_strand_id
1 'polypeptide(L)'
;MDQHIAFFIAVIAVVVVIAQVIIAWYNYRLKKRIIDSGPVNTDAIGFVKSLSGTGSDSLKWGCVIFSGGLGLVIINFISYGYNSSLPYGLEAMFIAGGFLVYYAIIRKQQSLK
;
A
#
# COMPACT_ATOMS: atom_id res chain seq x y z
N MET A 1 -17.25 11.43 -18.87
CA MET A 1 -17.25 11.08 -17.44
C MET A 1 -17.72 12.33 -16.71
N ASP A 2 -18.88 12.28 -16.06
CA ASP A 2 -19.54 13.49 -15.56
C ASP A 2 -18.70 14.20 -14.51
N GLN A 3 -18.48 15.51 -14.69
CA GLN A 3 -17.61 16.35 -13.85
C GLN A 3 -17.94 16.27 -12.36
N HIS A 4 -19.21 16.01 -12.04
CA HIS A 4 -19.68 15.79 -10.67
C HIS A 4 -19.14 14.48 -10.06
N ILE A 5 -19.11 13.38 -10.82
CA ILE A 5 -18.63 12.08 -10.32
C ILE A 5 -17.14 12.14 -10.00
N ALA A 6 -16.35 12.78 -10.85
CA ALA A 6 -14.92 12.95 -10.62
C ALA A 6 -14.62 13.77 -9.34
N PHE A 7 -15.43 14.80 -9.07
CA PHE A 7 -15.32 15.60 -7.85
C PHE A 7 -15.60 14.79 -6.59
N PHE A 8 -16.67 13.98 -6.58
CA PHE A 8 -16.99 13.13 -5.43
C PHE A 8 -15.89 12.09 -5.13
N ILE A 9 -15.33 11.46 -6.17
CA ILE A 9 -14.23 10.50 -6.01
C ILE A 9 -13.00 11.18 -5.40
N ALA A 10 -12.65 12.39 -5.84
CA ALA A 10 -11.52 13.14 -5.30
C ALA A 10 -11.72 13.48 -3.82
N VAL A 11 -12.93 13.91 -3.41
CA VAL A 11 -13.24 14.22 -2.01
C VAL A 11 -13.13 12.98 -1.13
N ILE A 12 -13.67 11.85 -1.56
CA ILE A 12 -13.59 10.58 -0.81
C ILE A 12 -12.13 10.15 -0.64
N ALA A 13 -11.32 10.22 -1.71
CA ALA A 13 -9.92 9.86 -1.67
C ALA A 13 -9.14 10.71 -0.65
N VAL A 14 -9.39 12.03 -0.62
CA VAL A 14 -8.75 12.95 0.34
C VAL A 14 -9.13 12.59 1.78
N VAL A 15 -10.40 12.32 2.06
CA VAL A 15 -10.86 11.93 3.40
C VAL A 15 -10.20 10.63 3.86
N VAL A 16 -10.07 9.65 2.98
CA VAL A 16 -9.40 8.37 3.28
C VAL A 16 -7.94 8.60 3.61
N VAL A 17 -7.22 9.42 2.85
CA VAL A 17 -5.81 9.75 3.13
C VAL A 17 -5.66 10.43 4.48
N ILE A 18 -6.51 11.41 4.80
CA ILE A 18 -6.49 12.11 6.09
C ILE A 18 -6.72 11.11 7.25
N ALA A 19 -7.72 10.23 7.12
CA ALA A 19 -8.00 9.22 8.13
C ALA A 19 -6.81 8.28 8.37
N GLN A 20 -6.14 7.82 7.30
CA GLN A 20 -4.93 6.99 7.40
C GLN A 20 -3.79 7.72 8.14
N VAL A 21 -3.57 9.00 7.84
CA VAL A 21 -2.55 9.82 8.52
C VAL A 21 -2.86 9.94 10.01
N ILE A 22 -4.12 10.18 10.38
CA ILE A 22 -4.54 10.27 11.79
C ILE A 22 -4.28 8.94 12.50
N ILE A 23 -4.69 7.82 11.92
CA ILE A 23 -4.50 6.48 12.50
C ILE A 23 -3.01 6.17 12.67
N ALA A 24 -2.18 6.46 11.67
CA ALA A 24 -0.74 6.27 11.73
C ALA A 24 -0.09 7.11 12.86
N TRP A 25 -0.50 8.36 12.97
CA TRP A 25 -0.02 9.25 14.03
C TRP A 25 -0.44 8.78 15.43
N TYR A 26 -1.70 8.33 15.58
CA TYR A 26 -2.19 7.77 16.84
C TYR A 26 -1.43 6.51 17.22
N ASN A 27 -1.23 5.58 16.27
CA ASN A 27 -0.45 4.36 16.49
C ASN A 27 0.98 4.68 16.92
N TYR A 28 1.62 5.70 16.34
CA TYR A 28 2.94 6.15 16.77
C TYR A 28 2.94 6.65 18.21
N ARG A 29 1.99 7.51 18.58
CA ARG A 29 1.87 8.01 19.97
C ARG A 29 1.59 6.90 20.97
N LEU A 30 0.72 5.94 20.63
CA LEU A 30 0.40 4.81 21.49
C LEU A 30 1.63 3.92 21.71
N LYS A 31 2.35 3.57 20.63
CA LYS A 31 3.60 2.81 20.73
C LYS A 31 4.64 3.52 21.59
N LYS A 32 4.82 4.84 21.39
CA LYS A 32 5.74 5.65 22.20
C LYS A 32 5.36 5.63 23.68
N ARG A 33 4.06 5.78 23.99
CA ARG A 33 3.57 5.76 25.37
C ARG A 33 3.79 4.41 26.05
N ILE A 34 3.58 3.30 25.33
CA ILE A 34 3.80 1.93 25.85
C ILE A 34 5.29 1.72 26.20
N ILE A 35 6.20 2.21 25.36
CA ILE A 35 7.65 2.12 25.59
C ILE A 35 8.08 3.00 26.78
N ASP A 36 7.54 4.21 26.90
CA ASP A 36 7.87 5.15 27.98
C ASP A 36 7.28 4.76 29.35
N SER A 37 6.22 3.93 29.39
CA SER A 37 5.55 3.56 30.65
C SER A 37 6.28 2.52 31.54
N GLY A 38 7.49 2.06 31.18
CA GLY A 38 8.35 1.24 32.05
C GLY A 38 7.80 -0.17 32.38
N PRO A 39 8.49 -0.91 33.27
CA PRO A 39 9.26 -2.10 32.89
C PRO A 39 8.43 -3.05 32.04
N VAL A 40 8.53 -2.89 30.72
CA VAL A 40 7.78 -3.67 29.75
C VAL A 40 8.38 -5.07 29.76
N ASN A 41 7.70 -6.01 30.42
CA ASN A 41 8.10 -7.42 30.48
C ASN A 41 8.49 -7.89 29.07
N THR A 42 9.56 -8.65 28.91
CA THR A 42 10.10 -9.11 27.61
C THR A 42 9.02 -9.75 26.74
N ASP A 43 8.02 -10.36 27.37
CA ASP A 43 6.84 -10.96 26.74
C ASP A 43 5.91 -9.92 26.08
N ALA A 44 5.71 -8.75 26.70
CA ALA A 44 4.93 -7.65 26.14
C ALA A 44 5.67 -6.98 24.97
N ILE A 45 7.01 -6.91 25.01
CA ILE A 45 7.81 -6.47 23.86
C ILE A 45 7.69 -7.48 22.70
N GLY A 46 7.71 -8.78 23.00
CA GLY A 46 7.45 -9.86 22.04
C GLY A 46 6.07 -9.76 21.40
N PHE A 47 5.04 -9.44 22.18
CA PHE A 47 3.67 -9.23 21.71
C PHE A 47 3.53 -7.97 20.85
N VAL A 48 4.17 -6.86 21.21
CA VAL A 48 4.16 -5.64 20.38
C VAL A 48 4.92 -5.88 19.06
N LYS A 49 5.98 -6.68 19.07
CA LYS A 49 6.72 -7.08 17.87
C LYS A 49 5.91 -8.01 16.97
N SER A 50 5.13 -8.94 17.53
CA SER A 50 4.23 -9.79 16.73
C SER A 50 3.03 -9.00 16.17
N LEU A 51 2.49 -8.04 16.92
CA LEU A 51 1.45 -7.11 16.43
C LEU A 51 1.97 -6.15 15.37
N SER A 52 3.26 -5.83 15.37
CA SER A 52 3.84 -4.89 14.41
C SER A 52 3.83 -5.40 12.97
N GLY A 53 3.52 -6.68 12.77
CA GLY A 53 3.57 -7.33 11.46
C GLY A 53 5.02 -7.38 10.98
N THR A 54 5.45 -8.51 10.43
CA THR A 54 6.65 -8.46 9.59
C THR A 54 6.38 -7.39 8.52
N GLY A 55 7.36 -6.54 8.18
CA GLY A 55 7.19 -5.45 7.20
C GLY A 55 6.75 -5.88 5.79
N SER A 56 6.32 -7.14 5.61
CA SER A 56 5.70 -7.71 4.43
C SER A 56 4.50 -6.90 3.95
N ASP A 57 3.64 -6.37 4.84
CA ASP A 57 2.48 -5.58 4.38
C ASP A 57 2.91 -4.25 3.75
N SER A 58 3.94 -3.61 4.29
CA SER A 58 4.54 -2.42 3.66
C SER A 58 5.24 -2.76 2.34
N LEU A 59 5.91 -3.92 2.28
CA LEU A 59 6.57 -4.41 1.07
C LEU A 59 5.56 -4.74 -0.04
N LYS A 60 4.36 -5.23 0.32
CA LYS A 60 3.24 -5.47 -0.58
C LYS A 60 2.83 -4.19 -1.30
N TRP A 61 2.48 -3.17 -0.51
CA TRP A 61 2.00 -1.91 -1.05
C TRP A 61 3.09 -1.15 -1.81
N GLY A 62 4.34 -1.24 -1.37
CA GLY A 62 5.48 -0.71 -2.12
C GLY A 62 5.59 -1.32 -3.51
N CYS A 63 5.51 -2.65 -3.62
CA CYS A 63 5.61 -3.34 -4.91
C CYS A 63 4.43 -3.03 -5.84
N VAL A 64 3.21 -2.98 -5.30
CA VAL A 64 2.00 -2.66 -6.08
C VAL A 64 2.00 -1.21 -6.58
N ILE A 65 2.31 -0.24 -5.72
CA ILE A 65 2.37 1.19 -6.09
C ILE A 65 3.51 1.44 -7.09
N PHE A 66 4.66 0.81 -6.90
CA PHE A 66 5.78 0.93 -7.83
C PHE A 66 5.41 0.41 -9.22
N SER A 67 4.81 -0.79 -9.31
CA SER A 67 4.41 -1.35 -10.60
C SER A 67 3.28 -0.56 -11.26
N GLY A 68 2.25 -0.15 -10.51
CA GLY A 68 1.19 0.72 -11.05
C GLY A 68 1.72 2.07 -11.53
N GLY A 69 2.61 2.70 -10.75
CA GLY A 69 3.29 3.92 -11.16
C GLY A 69 4.07 3.76 -12.48
N LEU A 70 4.74 2.62 -12.68
CA LEU A 70 5.38 2.30 -13.95
C LEU A 70 4.37 2.13 -15.10
N GLY A 71 3.23 1.48 -14.85
CA GLY A 71 2.15 1.36 -15.82
C GLY A 71 1.66 2.73 -16.30
N LEU A 72 1.40 3.65 -15.38
CA LEU A 72 0.97 5.01 -15.68
C LEU A 72 2.02 5.80 -16.49
N VAL A 73 3.30 5.66 -16.15
CA VAL A 73 4.39 6.29 -16.92
C VAL A 73 4.40 5.78 -18.35
N ILE A 74 4.26 4.47 -18.55
CA ILE A 74 4.29 3.85 -19.88
C ILE A 74 3.07 4.24 -20.71
N ILE A 75 1.88 4.33 -20.10
CA ILE A 75 0.65 4.77 -20.76
C ILE A 75 0.81 6.17 -21.35
N ASN A 76 1.54 7.06 -20.69
CA ASN A 76 1.77 8.43 -21.17
C ASN A 76 2.53 8.47 -22.51
N PHE A 77 3.43 7.50 -22.75
CA PHE A 77 4.23 7.43 -23.98
C PHE A 77 3.50 6.75 -25.15
N ILE A 78 2.35 6.10 -24.92
CA ILE A 78 1.57 5.46 -25.97
C ILE A 78 0.50 6.43 -26.48
N SER A 79 0.51 6.72 -27.78
CA SER A 79 -0.59 7.43 -28.44
C SER A 79 -1.74 6.44 -28.72
N TYR A 80 -2.77 6.45 -27.88
CA TYR A 80 -3.97 5.62 -28.05
C TYR A 80 -5.20 6.49 -28.32
N GLY A 81 -6.18 5.92 -29.04
CA GLY A 81 -7.46 6.60 -29.30
C GLY A 81 -8.30 6.75 -28.03
N TYR A 82 -9.08 7.82 -27.93
CA TYR A 82 -9.87 8.18 -26.74
C TYR A 82 -10.82 7.06 -26.23
N ASN A 83 -11.29 6.18 -27.12
CA ASN A 83 -12.17 5.05 -26.78
C ASN A 83 -11.43 3.70 -26.65
N SER A 84 -10.09 3.72 -26.57
CA SER A 84 -9.31 2.50 -26.47
C SER A 84 -9.30 1.96 -25.03
N SER A 85 -9.60 0.68 -24.86
CA SER A 85 -9.47 -0.03 -23.58
C SER A 85 -8.02 -0.37 -23.20
N LEU A 86 -7.08 -0.08 -24.09
CA LEU A 86 -5.65 -0.39 -23.96
C LEU A 86 -4.99 0.17 -22.69
N PRO A 87 -5.21 1.44 -22.28
CA PRO A 87 -4.58 2.01 -21.08
C PRO A 87 -5.00 1.29 -19.81
N TYR A 88 -6.30 1.02 -19.67
CA TYR A 88 -6.85 0.34 -18.49
C TYR A 88 -6.35 -1.10 -18.38
N GLY A 89 -6.26 -1.81 -19.51
CA GLY A 89 -5.69 -3.14 -19.56
C GLY A 89 -4.21 -3.15 -19.19
N LEU A 90 -3.44 -2.20 -19.71
CA LEU A 90 -2.01 -2.08 -19.42
C LEU A 90 -1.77 -1.80 -17.93
N GLU A 91 -2.49 -0.84 -17.36
CA GLU A 91 -2.40 -0.52 -15.94
C GLU A 91 -2.74 -1.72 -15.06
N ALA A 92 -3.84 -2.44 -15.37
CA ALA A 92 -4.24 -3.62 -14.64
C ALA A 92 -3.17 -4.74 -14.70
N MET A 93 -2.50 -4.92 -15.84
CA MET A 93 -1.40 -5.86 -15.99
C MET A 93 -0.20 -5.50 -15.10
N PHE A 94 0.16 -4.22 -15.04
CA PHE A 94 1.26 -3.76 -14.19
C PHE A 94 0.95 -3.95 -12.70
N ILE A 95 -0.26 -3.60 -12.26
CA ILE A 95 -0.72 -3.82 -10.88
C ILE A 95 -0.69 -5.32 -10.54
N ALA A 96 -1.23 -6.17 -11.40
CA ALA A 96 -1.20 -7.62 -11.22
C ALA A 96 0.24 -8.16 -11.15
N GLY A 97 1.15 -7.62 -11.97
CA GLY A 97 2.57 -7.89 -11.92
C GLY A 97 3.19 -7.57 -10.56
N GLY A 98 2.86 -6.41 -9.98
CA GLY A 98 3.29 -6.04 -8.62
C GLY A 98 2.84 -7.04 -7.55
N PHE A 99 1.59 -7.53 -7.63
CA PHE A 99 1.11 -8.58 -6.72
C PHE A 99 1.82 -9.92 -6.92
N LEU A 100 2.06 -10.33 -8.16
CA LEU A 100 2.77 -11.58 -8.48
C LEU A 100 4.23 -11.54 -7.98
N VAL A 101 4.92 -10.41 -8.19
CA VAL A 101 6.29 -10.21 -7.69
C VAL A 101 6.32 -10.29 -6.17
N TYR A 102 5.40 -9.59 -5.49
CA TYR A 102 5.29 -9.67 -4.03
C TYR A 102 5.03 -11.11 -3.54
N TYR A 103 4.10 -11.82 -4.19
CA TYR A 103 3.81 -13.21 -3.86
C TYR A 103 5.04 -14.12 -4.04
N ALA A 104 5.80 -13.94 -5.12
CA ALA A 104 7.05 -14.68 -5.34
C ALA A 104 8.09 -14.42 -4.24
N ILE A 105 8.24 -13.15 -3.81
CA ILE A 105 9.16 -12.77 -2.72
C ILE A 105 8.75 -13.46 -1.41
N ILE A 106 7.47 -13.43 -1.03
CA ILE A 106 6.99 -14.09 0.19
C ILE A 106 7.17 -15.59 0.13
N ARG A 107 6.80 -16.21 -1.00
CA ARG A 107 6.93 -17.66 -1.17
C ARG A 107 8.39 -18.10 -0.99
N LYS A 108 9.35 -17.31 -1.47
CA LYS A 108 10.78 -17.57 -1.28
C LYS A 108 11.21 -17.40 0.19
N GLN A 109 10.70 -16.41 0.90
CA GLN A 109 11.00 -16.23 2.33
C GLN A 109 10.43 -17.35 3.21
N GLN A 110 9.24 -17.88 2.88
CA GLN A 110 8.64 -19.00 3.60
C GLN A 110 9.38 -20.32 3.36
N SER A 111 9.92 -20.53 2.15
CA SER A 111 10.70 -21.74 1.81
C SER A 111 12.09 -21.81 2.44
N LEU A 112 12.63 -20.68 2.92
CA LEU A 112 13.97 -20.58 3.52
C LEU A 112 13.94 -20.62 5.06
N LYS A 113 12.75 -20.77 5.65
CA LYS A 113 12.53 -20.79 7.09
C LYS A 113 12.15 -22.20 7.55
#